data_AF-A0A7C7P3M0-F1
#
_entry.id   AF-A0A7C7P3M0-F1
#
_cell.length_a   1.000
_cell.length_b   1.000
_cell.length_c   1.000
_cell.angle_alpha   90.00
_cell.angle_beta   90.00
_cell.angle_gamma   90.00
#
_symmetry.space_group_name_H-M   'P 1'
#
loop_
_entity.id
_entity.type
_entity.pdbx_description
1 polymer ?
#
loop_
_entity_poly.entity_id
_entity_poly.type
_entity_poly.pdbx_seq_one_letter_code
_entity_poly.pdbx_strand_id
1 'polypeptide(L)'
;PILGIQDVNNDERIRFIAGCHGLEALEKKVNDNPDSVAFSIFPTHIDDVIEVANQNLTMPPKTTWFDPKPLDGLVVYEFNQ
;
A
#
# COMPACT_ATOMS: atom_id res chain seq x y z
N PRO A 1 -20.03 -1.10 -8.71
CA PRO A 1 -18.78 -1.87 -8.55
C PRO A 1 -19.03 -3.38 -8.58
N ILE A 2 -18.19 -4.17 -9.26
CA ILE A 2 -18.41 -5.63 -9.47
C ILE A 2 -18.32 -6.42 -8.15
N LEU A 3 -17.40 -6.05 -7.25
CA LEU A 3 -17.15 -6.76 -5.99
C LEU A 3 -17.95 -6.21 -4.78
N GLY A 4 -18.80 -5.20 -5.00
CA GLY A 4 -19.58 -4.57 -3.94
C GLY A 4 -18.74 -3.90 -2.83
N ILE A 5 -17.49 -3.51 -3.12
CA ILE A 5 -16.64 -2.75 -2.20
C ILE A 5 -17.06 -1.27 -2.26
N GLN A 6 -17.39 -0.66 -1.11
CA GLN A 6 -17.76 0.76 -1.03
C GLN A 6 -16.61 1.64 -0.54
N ASP A 7 -15.88 1.20 0.48
CA ASP A 7 -14.72 1.91 1.03
C ASP A 7 -13.55 0.95 1.24
N VAL A 8 -12.52 1.10 0.41
CA VAL A 8 -11.33 0.23 0.42
C VAL A 8 -10.55 0.34 1.74
N ASN A 9 -10.65 1.45 2.46
CA ASN A 9 -9.90 1.66 3.70
C ASN A 9 -10.51 0.93 4.90
N ASN A 10 -11.83 0.67 4.86
CA ASN A 10 -12.59 0.14 5.99
C ASN A 10 -13.30 -1.20 5.70
N ASP A 11 -13.25 -1.71 4.46
CA ASP A 11 -13.86 -3.01 4.12
C ASP A 11 -13.05 -4.18 4.70
N GLU A 12 -13.67 -4.90 5.64
CA GLU A 12 -13.06 -6.04 6.33
C GLU A 12 -12.71 -7.22 5.41
N ARG A 13 -13.17 -7.24 4.16
CA ARG A 13 -12.83 -8.27 3.16
C ARG A 13 -11.49 -8.01 2.48
N ILE A 14 -10.92 -6.82 2.63
CA ILE A 14 -9.68 -6.43 1.94
C ILE A 14 -8.47 -6.64 2.85
N ARG A 15 -7.42 -7.24 2.29
CA ARG A 15 -6.12 -7.42 2.95
C ARG A 15 -5.01 -7.02 1.98
N PHE A 16 -3.96 -6.43 2.52
CA PHE A 16 -2.77 -6.05 1.77
C PHE A 16 -1.59 -6.90 2.25
N ILE A 17 -0.84 -7.44 1.29
CA ILE A 17 0.40 -8.17 1.56
C ILE A 17 1.56 -7.25 1.17
N ALA A 18 2.56 -7.13 2.04
CA ALA A 18 3.75 -6.36 1.74
C ALA A 18 4.52 -6.99 0.57
N GLY A 19 4.98 -6.16 -0.37
CA GLY A 19 5.61 -6.61 -1.62
C GLY A 19 6.83 -7.52 -1.43
N CYS A 20 7.52 -7.42 -0.30
CA CYS A 20 8.65 -8.29 0.05
C CYS A 20 8.29 -9.78 0.16
N HIS A 21 7.01 -10.14 0.33
CA HIS A 21 6.58 -11.54 0.39
C HIS A 21 6.34 -12.17 -1.00
N GLY A 22 6.36 -11.37 -2.07
CA GLY A 22 6.21 -11.85 -3.44
C GLY A 22 4.84 -12.43 -3.78
N LEU A 23 4.76 -13.04 -4.97
CA LEU A 23 3.53 -13.64 -5.51
C LEU A 23 3.11 -14.92 -4.77
N GLU A 24 4.09 -15.69 -4.27
CA GLU A 24 3.83 -16.94 -3.54
C GLU A 24 2.95 -16.73 -2.31
N ALA A 25 3.13 -15.62 -1.61
CA ALA A 25 2.29 -15.28 -0.46
C ALA A 25 0.85 -14.92 -0.86
N LEU A 26 0.65 -14.29 -2.02
CA LEU A 26 -0.69 -14.00 -2.56
C LEU A 26 -1.38 -15.30 -2.98
N GLU A 27 -0.67 -16.18 -3.71
CA GLU A 27 -1.18 -17.48 -4.14
C GLU A 27 -1.60 -18.33 -2.94
N LYS A 28 -0.73 -18.45 -1.95
CA LYS A 28 -1.04 -19.15 -0.70
C LYS A 28 -2.29 -18.58 -0.03
N LYS A 29 -2.45 -17.25 0.02
CA LYS A 29 -3.61 -16.63 0.65
C LYS A 29 -4.92 -16.90 -0.10
N VAL A 30 -4.90 -16.91 -1.42
CA VAL A 30 -6.08 -17.29 -2.22
C VAL A 30 -6.41 -18.77 -1.98
N ASN A 31 -5.42 -19.65 -1.96
CA ASN A 31 -5.63 -21.09 -1.73
C ASN A 31 -6.18 -21.37 -0.31
N ASP A 32 -5.71 -20.62 0.69
CA ASP A 32 -6.14 -20.76 2.09
C ASP A 32 -7.53 -20.13 2.36
N ASN A 33 -8.03 -19.25 1.48
CA ASN A 33 -9.31 -18.54 1.66
C ASN A 33 -10.23 -18.77 0.45
N PRO A 34 -11.20 -19.69 0.56
CA PRO A 34 -12.19 -19.92 -0.48
C PRO A 34 -12.89 -18.63 -0.92
N ASP A 35 -13.30 -18.57 -2.19
CA ASP A 35 -13.98 -17.43 -2.80
C ASP A 35 -13.21 -16.10 -2.77
N SER A 36 -11.88 -16.17 -2.65
CA SER A 36 -10.99 -15.01 -2.67
C SER A 36 -10.31 -14.81 -4.01
N VAL A 37 -9.92 -13.56 -4.29
CA VAL A 37 -9.09 -13.19 -5.45
C VAL A 37 -7.98 -12.27 -4.99
N ALA A 38 -6.80 -12.42 -5.60
CA ALA A 38 -5.65 -11.56 -5.35
C ALA A 38 -5.31 -10.76 -6.62
N PHE A 39 -4.85 -9.54 -6.43
CA PHE A 39 -4.33 -8.68 -7.49
C PHE A 39 -2.87 -8.35 -7.19
N SER A 40 -2.03 -8.46 -8.21
CA SER A 40 -0.67 -7.94 -8.19
C SER A 40 -0.55 -6.90 -9.31
N ILE A 41 0.11 -5.79 -9.00
CA ILE A 41 0.24 -4.63 -9.88
C ILE A 41 1.72 -4.32 -10.01
N PHE A 42 2.15 -3.90 -11.20
CA PHE A 42 3.53 -3.45 -11.40
C PHE A 42 3.86 -2.25 -10.48
N PRO A 43 5.10 -2.17 -9.98
CA PRO A 43 5.52 -1.03 -9.18
C PRO A 43 5.46 0.25 -10.00
N THR A 44 5.00 1.34 -9.37
CA THR A 44 5.01 2.68 -9.94
C THR A 44 6.43 3.22 -10.02
N HIS A 45 6.79 3.92 -11.09
CA HIS A 45 8.09 4.59 -11.18
C HIS A 45 8.14 5.79 -10.22
N ILE A 46 9.32 6.08 -9.68
CA ILE A 46 9.48 7.21 -8.75
C ILE A 46 9.08 8.55 -9.40
N ASP A 47 9.33 8.70 -10.71
CA ASP A 47 8.98 9.90 -11.46
C ASP A 47 7.45 10.13 -11.50
N ASP A 48 6.65 9.06 -11.63
CA ASP A 48 5.18 9.15 -11.59
C ASP A 48 4.69 9.60 -10.21
N VAL A 49 5.32 9.10 -9.13
CA VAL A 49 4.98 9.48 -7.75
C VAL A 49 5.27 10.98 -7.53
N ILE A 50 6.39 11.47 -8.04
CA ILE A 50 6.77 12.89 -7.98
C ILE A 50 5.78 13.74 -8.76
N GLU A 51 5.38 13.31 -9.96
CA GLU A 51 4.43 14.04 -10.80
C GLU A 51 3.06 14.17 -10.16
N VAL A 52 2.54 13.10 -9.55
CA VAL A 52 1.27 13.14 -8.78
C VAL A 52 1.35 14.18 -7.66
N ALA A 53 2.47 14.24 -6.93
CA ALA A 53 2.68 15.23 -5.87
C ALA A 53 2.77 16.66 -6.41
N ASN A 54 3.47 16.89 -7.53
CA ASN A 54 3.56 18.20 -8.19
C ASN A 54 2.19 18.72 -8.62
N GLN A 55 1.27 17.82 -8.97
CA GLN A 55 -0.11 18.16 -9.32
C GLN A 55 -1.01 18.39 -8.09
N ASN A 56 -0.47 18.38 -6.87
CA ASN A 56 -1.23 18.44 -5.61
C ASN A 56 -2.30 17.33 -5.51
N LEU A 57 -2.02 16.16 -6.08
CA LEU A 57 -2.87 14.98 -6.00
C LEU A 57 -2.33 13.98 -4.97
N THR A 58 -3.17 13.02 -4.62
CA THR A 58 -2.84 11.97 -3.67
C THR A 58 -2.79 10.62 -4.37
N MET A 59 -1.76 9.82 -4.08
CA MET A 59 -1.72 8.42 -4.51
C MET A 59 -2.89 7.65 -3.90
N PRO A 60 -3.48 6.67 -4.61
CA PRO A 60 -4.47 5.79 -4.02
C PRO A 60 -3.87 5.05 -2.81
N PRO A 61 -4.69 4.69 -1.81
CA PRO A 61 -4.20 4.06 -0.59
C PRO A 61 -3.48 2.74 -0.91
N LYS A 62 -2.32 2.55 -0.28
CA LYS A 62 -1.53 1.29 -0.31
C LYS A 62 -0.98 0.91 -1.70
N THR A 63 -0.88 1.84 -2.64
CA THR A 63 -0.26 1.59 -3.96
C THR A 63 1.26 1.79 -4.00
N THR A 64 1.87 2.29 -2.92
CA THR A 64 3.31 2.54 -2.83
C THR A 64 3.94 1.80 -1.65
N TRP A 65 5.00 1.04 -1.91
CA TRP A 65 5.85 0.42 -0.89
C TRP A 65 7.30 0.86 -1.13
N PHE A 66 7.91 1.54 -0.16
CA PHE A 66 9.31 1.97 -0.22
C PHE A 66 10.21 0.95 0.49
N ASP A 67 11.31 0.57 -0.17
CA ASP A 67 12.33 -0.30 0.40
C ASP A 67 13.75 0.22 0.06
N PRO A 68 14.59 0.57 1.06
CA PRO A 68 14.29 0.58 2.48
C PRO A 68 13.20 1.59 2.81
N LYS A 69 12.43 1.33 3.89
CA LYS A 69 11.51 2.33 4.41
C LYS A 69 12.29 3.62 4.69
N PRO A 70 11.75 4.81 4.35
CA PRO A 70 12.35 6.07 4.74
C PRO A 70 12.63 6.02 6.24
N LEU A 71 13.86 6.37 6.63
CA LEU A 71 14.21 6.48 8.04
C LEU A 71 13.31 7.54 8.64
N ASP A 72 12.40 7.12 9.51
CA ASP A 72 11.64 7.99 10.36
C ASP A 72 12.38 8.19 11.67
N GLY A 73 12.24 9.38 12.25
CA GLY A 73 12.89 9.76 13.50
C GLY A 73 12.11 10.88 14.15
N LEU A 74 11.96 10.80 15.48
CA LEU A 74 11.37 11.87 16.27
C LEU A 74 12.46 12.87 16.63
N VAL A 75 12.36 14.09 16.10
CA VAL A 75 13.21 15.20 16.54
C VAL A 75 12.51 15.87 17.73
N VAL A 76 13.09 15.72 18.92
CA VAL A 76 12.65 16.45 20.10
C VAL A 76 13.60 17.62 20.31
N TYR A 77 13.07 18.83 20.29
CA TYR A 77 13.79 20.03 20.67
C TYR A 77 13.12 20.59 21.93
N GLU A 78 13.84 20.61 23.03
CA GLU A 78 13.38 21.18 24.29
C GLU A 78 13.63 22.68 24.27
N PHE A 79 12.56 23.48 24.24
CA PHE A 79 12.65 24.93 24.39
C PHE A 79 12.57 25.28 25.88
N ASN A 80 13.68 25.82 26.40
CA ASN A 80 13.88 26.42 27.73
C ASN A 80 14.19 25.47 28.89
N GLN A 81 15.46 25.49 29.31
CA GLN A 81 15.83 25.43 30.72
C GLN A 81 15.86 26.85 31.29
#